data_AF-A0A3M7NSA2-F1
#
_entry.id   AF-A0A3M7NSA2-F1
#
_cell.length_a   1.000
_cell.length_b   1.000
_cell.length_c   1.000
_cell.angle_alpha   90.00
_cell.angle_beta   90.00
_cell.angle_gamma   90.00
#
_symmetry.space_group_name_H-M   'P 1'
#
loop_
_entity.id
_entity.type
_entity.pdbx_description
1 polymer ?
#
loop_
_entity_poly.entity_id
_entity_poly.type
_entity_poly.pdbx_seq_one_letter_code
_entity_poly.pdbx_strand_id
1 'polypeptide(L)'
;MEFEVGTAPYARALGDEAGALRGTFSFLGPRTEQFAIGSVFYSIIRGYEPYDDQWYGKNHGPKTVDMMQRMEFPHSDVGEEKERIIYNCWYGKLRSVEDLALTVSSLNTQNGGAAHGLTADFIEARR
;
A
#
# COMPACT_ATOMS: atom_id res chain seq x y z
N MET A 1 8.75 17.44 19.04
CA MET A 1 8.75 17.86 17.63
C MET A 1 7.97 16.80 16.89
N GLU A 2 6.76 17.13 16.44
CA GLU A 2 5.92 16.22 15.64
C GLU A 2 6.23 16.51 14.16
N PHE A 3 6.65 15.49 13.42
CA PHE A 3 6.88 15.60 11.98
C PHE A 3 5.62 15.17 11.25
N GLU A 4 5.18 15.98 10.29
CA GLU A 4 4.09 15.65 9.38
C GLU A 4 4.49 14.43 8.54
N VAL A 5 3.77 13.33 8.73
CA VAL A 5 4.12 12.03 8.15
C VAL A 5 3.39 11.84 6.83
N GLY A 6 4.01 12.28 5.73
CA GLY A 6 3.63 11.95 4.35
C GLY A 6 2.26 12.47 3.88
N THR A 7 2.06 12.46 2.56
CA THR A 7 0.73 12.70 1.97
C THR A 7 0.05 11.37 1.66
N ALA A 8 -1.28 11.36 1.68
CA ALA A 8 -2.04 10.27 1.08
C ALA A 8 -1.55 10.07 -0.38
N PRO A 9 -1.49 8.82 -0.89
CA PRO A 9 -2.00 7.57 -0.31
C PRO A 9 -0.98 6.78 0.55
N TYR A 10 0.25 7.28 0.70
CA TYR A 10 1.35 6.54 1.35
C TYR A 10 1.30 6.61 2.88
N ALA A 11 0.68 7.66 3.41
CA ALA A 11 0.35 7.78 4.81
C ALA A 11 -1.17 7.91 4.97
N ARG A 12 -1.74 7.05 5.81
CA ARG A 12 -3.17 7.08 6.13
C ARG A 12 -3.35 7.60 7.55
N ALA A 13 -4.19 8.61 7.70
CA ALA A 13 -4.71 8.96 9.01
C ALA A 13 -5.55 7.79 9.55
N LEU A 14 -5.27 7.37 10.78
CA LEU A 14 -5.90 6.21 11.39
C LEU A 14 -7.40 6.45 11.60
N GLY A 15 -8.19 5.38 11.49
CA GLY A 15 -9.62 5.38 11.75
C GLY A 15 -9.95 5.06 13.20
N ASP A 16 -11.19 4.60 13.39
CA ASP A 16 -11.72 4.22 14.70
C ASP A 16 -10.94 3.04 15.32
N GLU A 17 -10.27 2.22 14.51
CA GLU A 17 -9.45 1.09 14.97
C GLU A 17 -8.23 1.51 15.80
N ALA A 18 -7.90 2.80 15.81
CA ALA A 18 -6.80 3.36 16.57
C ALA A 18 -7.23 4.03 17.88
N GLY A 19 -8.53 4.07 18.19
CA GLY A 19 -9.06 4.63 19.42
C GLY A 19 -8.60 6.08 19.63
N ALA A 20 -7.81 6.32 20.67
CA ALA A 20 -7.30 7.66 21.00
C ALA A 20 -6.39 8.27 19.92
N LEU A 21 -5.82 7.44 19.03
CA LEU A 21 -4.96 7.87 17.93
C LEU A 21 -5.73 8.10 16.62
N ARG A 22 -7.06 8.02 16.62
CA ARG A 22 -7.90 8.32 15.46
C ARG A 22 -7.58 9.70 14.88
N GLY A 23 -7.47 9.77 13.55
CA GLY A 23 -7.13 10.98 12.81
C GLY A 23 -5.65 11.33 12.80
N THR A 24 -4.80 10.64 13.57
CA THR A 24 -3.34 10.78 13.52
C THR A 24 -2.74 9.83 12.48
N PHE A 25 -1.52 10.05 12.05
CA PHE A 25 -0.80 9.13 11.16
C PHE A 25 -0.10 7.96 11.89
N SER A 26 -0.46 7.71 13.17
CA SER A 26 0.24 6.80 14.08
C SER A 26 1.67 7.24 14.43
N PHE A 27 2.31 6.47 15.32
CA PHE A 27 3.76 6.42 15.44
C PHE A 27 4.35 5.61 14.28
N LEU A 28 5.55 5.99 13.85
CA LEU A 28 6.37 5.22 12.90
C LEU A 28 6.55 3.79 13.45
N GLY A 29 6.09 2.81 12.69
CA GLY A 29 6.20 1.41 13.07
C GLY A 29 5.66 0.47 11.99
N PRO A 30 5.62 -0.85 12.27
CA PRO A 30 5.30 -1.84 11.25
C PRO A 30 3.97 -1.59 10.53
N ARG A 31 2.95 -1.10 11.25
CA ARG A 31 1.64 -0.82 10.66
C ARG A 31 1.68 0.32 9.62
N THR A 32 2.38 1.43 9.93
CA THR A 32 2.46 2.57 9.00
C THR A 32 3.32 2.24 7.79
N GLU A 33 4.44 1.56 8.00
CA GLU A 33 5.36 1.17 6.93
C GLU A 33 4.73 0.13 6.00
N GLN A 34 4.05 -0.88 6.56
CA GLN A 34 3.33 -1.87 5.76
C GLN A 34 2.22 -1.20 4.93
N PHE A 35 1.46 -0.27 5.52
CA PHE A 35 0.42 0.44 4.77
C PHE A 35 0.99 1.16 3.55
N ALA A 36 2.09 1.91 3.75
CA ALA A 36 2.79 2.60 2.67
C ALA A 36 3.27 1.62 1.58
N ILE A 37 3.89 0.51 1.97
CA ILE A 37 4.38 -0.51 1.04
C ILE A 37 3.22 -1.18 0.30
N GLY A 38 2.10 -1.46 0.97
CA GLY A 38 0.88 -2.00 0.36
C GLY A 38 0.33 -1.08 -0.73
N SER A 39 0.30 0.24 -0.48
CA SER A 39 -0.10 1.24 -1.47
C SER A 39 0.85 1.28 -2.68
N VAL A 40 2.16 1.12 -2.46
CA VAL A 40 3.13 1.00 -3.56
C VAL A 40 2.90 -0.27 -4.38
N PHE A 41 2.66 -1.41 -3.72
CA PHE A 41 2.32 -2.67 -4.40
C PHE A 41 1.06 -2.53 -5.24
N TYR A 42 0.02 -1.87 -4.71
CA TYR A 42 -1.20 -1.57 -5.47
C TYR A 42 -0.89 -0.82 -6.76
N SER A 43 -0.11 0.26 -6.67
CA SER A 43 0.27 1.05 -7.85
C SER A 43 1.14 0.28 -8.85
N ILE A 44 2.01 -0.61 -8.38
CA ILE A 44 2.79 -1.48 -9.27
C ILE A 44 1.89 -2.42 -10.06
N ILE A 45 0.87 -3.02 -9.43
CA ILE A 45 -0.01 -4.00 -10.09
C ILE A 45 -1.03 -3.31 -10.99
N ARG A 46 -1.57 -2.16 -10.58
CA ARG A 46 -2.67 -1.47 -11.26
C ARG A 46 -2.20 -0.40 -12.26
N GLY A 47 -1.04 0.19 -12.04
CA GLY A 47 -0.51 1.30 -12.84
C GLY A 47 -1.06 2.68 -12.46
N TYR A 48 -1.75 2.81 -11.32
CA TYR A 48 -2.32 4.07 -10.81
C TYR A 48 -2.42 4.06 -9.27
N GLU A 49 -2.64 5.22 -8.62
CA GLU A 49 -2.75 5.30 -7.17
C GLU A 49 -4.14 4.87 -6.67
N PRO A 50 -4.29 4.41 -5.40
CA PRO A 50 -5.59 4.06 -4.85
C PRO A 50 -6.67 5.13 -5.12
N TYR A 51 -7.77 4.71 -5.75
CA TYR A 51 -8.92 5.51 -6.19
C TYR A 51 -8.73 6.44 -7.40
N ASP A 52 -7.56 6.49 -8.04
CA ASP A 52 -7.35 7.31 -9.25
C ASP A 52 -8.23 6.88 -10.44
N ASP A 53 -8.74 5.65 -10.42
CA ASP A 53 -9.68 5.11 -11.40
C ASP A 53 -11.12 5.61 -11.21
N GLN A 54 -11.37 6.41 -10.17
CA GLN A 54 -12.68 6.90 -9.78
C GLN A 54 -12.69 8.42 -9.61
N TRP A 55 -13.82 9.06 -9.90
CA TRP A 55 -13.99 10.49 -9.70
C TRP A 55 -15.16 10.78 -8.76
N TYR A 56 -14.89 11.48 -7.66
CA TYR A 56 -15.91 11.86 -6.67
C TYR A 56 -16.23 13.36 -6.70
N GLY A 57 -16.05 13.99 -7.85
CA GLY A 57 -16.25 15.42 -8.01
C GLY A 57 -15.17 16.24 -7.28
N LYS A 58 -15.50 17.51 -7.01
CA LYS A 58 -14.63 18.48 -6.31
C LYS A 58 -14.10 18.01 -4.95
N ASN A 59 -14.73 16.99 -4.35
CA ASN A 59 -14.36 16.45 -3.04
C ASN A 59 -13.58 15.12 -3.18
N HIS A 60 -12.99 14.82 -4.33
CA HIS A 60 -12.24 13.57 -4.54
C HIS A 60 -11.19 13.33 -3.45
N GLY A 61 -10.28 14.27 -3.21
CA GLY A 61 -9.26 14.13 -2.15
C GLY A 61 -9.83 13.92 -0.74
N PRO A 62 -10.73 14.80 -0.23
CA PRO A 62 -11.33 14.59 1.09
C PRO A 62 -12.09 13.26 1.22
N LYS A 63 -12.76 12.81 0.15
CA LYS A 63 -13.51 11.55 0.19
C LYS A 63 -12.60 10.33 0.17
N THR A 64 -11.51 10.35 -0.60
CA THR A 64 -10.53 9.25 -0.57
C THR A 64 -9.89 9.13 0.81
N VAL A 65 -9.56 10.24 1.46
CA VAL A 65 -9.07 10.24 2.85
C VAL A 65 -10.10 9.67 3.83
N ASP A 66 -11.38 10.05 3.74
CA ASP A 66 -12.45 9.52 4.62
C ASP A 66 -12.64 8.01 4.42
N MET A 67 -12.69 7.52 3.18
CA MET A 67 -12.77 6.09 2.88
C MET A 67 -11.54 5.34 3.41
N MET A 68 -10.34 5.88 3.21
CA MET A 68 -9.13 5.31 3.78
C MET A 68 -9.24 5.26 5.31
N GLN A 69 -9.61 6.34 5.99
CA GLN A 69 -9.83 6.36 7.45
C GLN A 69 -10.80 5.28 7.91
N ARG A 70 -11.87 5.02 7.14
CA ARG A 70 -12.85 3.95 7.42
C ARG A 70 -12.40 2.55 7.03
N MET A 71 -11.17 2.41 6.51
CA MET A 71 -10.63 1.17 5.95
C MET A 71 -11.44 0.63 4.76
N GLU A 72 -12.14 1.51 4.04
CA GLU A 72 -12.92 1.21 2.83
C GLU A 72 -12.02 1.19 1.58
N PHE A 73 -11.00 0.33 1.58
CA PHE A 73 -9.98 0.31 0.52
C PHE A 73 -10.50 -0.15 -0.85
N PRO A 74 -9.80 0.19 -1.96
CA PRO A 74 -10.09 -0.39 -3.27
C PRO A 74 -10.08 -1.92 -3.24
N HIS A 75 -10.82 -2.53 -4.15
CA HIS A 75 -10.95 -3.99 -4.20
C HIS A 75 -9.61 -4.68 -4.49
N SER A 76 -9.31 -5.72 -3.70
CA SER A 76 -8.21 -6.66 -3.90
C SER A 76 -8.75 -8.08 -3.84
N ASP A 77 -8.50 -8.88 -4.88
CA ASP A 77 -8.91 -10.28 -4.94
C ASP A 77 -7.97 -11.14 -4.08
N VAL A 78 -8.37 -11.43 -2.84
CA VAL A 78 -7.56 -12.22 -1.90
C VAL A 78 -7.24 -13.66 -2.37
N GLY A 79 -7.89 -14.15 -3.43
CA GLY A 79 -7.54 -15.41 -4.09
C GLY A 79 -6.23 -15.34 -4.87
N GLU A 80 -5.84 -14.15 -5.32
CA GLU A 80 -4.56 -13.92 -5.98
C GLU A 80 -3.47 -13.55 -4.96
N GLU A 81 -2.29 -14.18 -5.06
CA GLU A 81 -1.24 -14.00 -4.05
C GLU A 81 -0.71 -12.57 -3.98
N LYS A 82 -0.57 -11.92 -5.14
CA LYS A 82 -0.12 -10.52 -5.28
C LYS A 82 -1.09 -9.53 -4.63
N GLU A 83 -2.40 -9.78 -4.75
CA GLU A 83 -3.47 -8.99 -4.15
C GLU A 83 -3.57 -9.21 -2.64
N ARG A 84 -3.35 -10.44 -2.20
CA ARG A 84 -3.33 -10.81 -0.78
C ARG A 84 -2.25 -10.07 0.00
N ILE A 85 -1.12 -9.72 -0.62
CA ILE A 85 -0.10 -8.85 -0.01
C ILE A 85 -0.66 -7.45 0.25
N ILE A 86 -1.30 -6.83 -0.74
CA ILE A 86 -1.93 -5.51 -0.59
C ILE A 86 -2.95 -5.53 0.54
N TYR A 87 -3.83 -6.54 0.53
CA TYR A 87 -4.83 -6.74 1.58
C TYR A 87 -4.18 -6.86 2.97
N ASN A 88 -3.18 -7.73 3.12
CA ASN A 88 -2.51 -7.94 4.40
C ASN A 88 -1.83 -6.66 4.92
N CYS A 89 -1.19 -5.90 4.04
CA CYS A 89 -0.57 -4.61 4.36
C CYS A 89 -1.60 -3.58 4.84
N TRP A 90 -2.67 -3.37 4.08
CA TRP A 90 -3.66 -2.33 4.39
C TRP A 90 -4.47 -2.63 5.66
N TYR A 91 -4.75 -3.91 5.94
CA TYR A 91 -5.46 -4.33 7.14
C TYR A 91 -4.53 -4.67 8.32
N GLY A 92 -3.22 -4.43 8.19
CA GLY A 92 -2.23 -4.63 9.25
C GLY A 92 -2.20 -6.07 9.77
N LYS A 93 -2.28 -7.06 8.87
CA LYS A 93 -2.32 -8.49 9.20
C LYS A 93 -0.94 -9.09 9.46
N LEU A 94 0.14 -8.38 9.14
CA LEU A 94 1.52 -8.84 9.36
C LEU A 94 2.08 -8.19 10.63
N ARG A 95 2.82 -8.97 11.43
CA ARG A 95 3.29 -8.50 12.74
C ARG A 95 4.51 -7.59 12.60
N SER A 96 5.27 -7.74 11.51
CA SER A 96 6.49 -7.00 11.23
C SER A 96 6.69 -6.77 9.73
N VAL A 97 7.64 -5.90 9.37
CA VAL A 97 8.11 -5.75 7.98
C VAL A 97 8.86 -7.00 7.50
N GLU A 98 9.45 -7.77 8.40
CA GLU A 98 10.06 -9.07 8.09
C GLU A 98 8.99 -10.10 7.63
N ASP A 99 7.84 -10.17 8.31
CA ASP A 99 6.71 -11.01 7.88
C ASP A 99 6.26 -10.62 6.44
N LEU A 100 6.28 -9.32 6.11
CA LEU A 100 6.03 -8.84 4.74
C LEU A 100 7.10 -9.31 3.74
N ALA A 101 8.38 -9.17 4.08
CA ALA A 101 9.48 -9.60 3.21
C ALA A 101 9.42 -11.12 2.91
N LEU A 102 9.08 -11.94 3.91
CA LEU A 102 8.85 -13.37 3.74
C LEU A 102 7.67 -13.67 2.81
N THR A 103 6.56 -12.95 2.98
CA THR A 103 5.35 -13.10 2.14
C THR A 103 5.64 -12.74 0.68
N VAL A 104 6.39 -11.65 0.44
CA VAL A 104 6.80 -11.25 -0.92
C VAL A 104 7.75 -12.27 -1.52
N SER A 105 8.69 -12.81 -0.74
CA SER A 105 9.68 -13.78 -1.22
C SER A 105 9.03 -15.09 -1.67
N SER A 106 7.95 -15.53 -1.02
CA SER A 106 7.23 -16.75 -1.42
C SER A 106 6.53 -16.65 -2.77
N LEU A 107 6.22 -15.44 -3.27
CA LEU A 107 5.67 -15.25 -4.62
C LEU A 107 6.62 -15.77 -5.71
N ASN A 108 7.92 -15.55 -5.56
CA ASN A 108 8.92 -15.90 -6.58
C ASN A 108 9.19 -17.40 -6.64
N THR A 109 8.98 -18.13 -5.55
CA THR A 109 9.23 -19.57 -5.50
C THR A 109 8.18 -20.38 -6.30
N GLN A 110 7.03 -19.79 -6.60
CA GLN A 110 5.96 -20.43 -7.38
C GLN A 110 5.99 -20.06 -8.88
N ASN A 111 6.75 -19.02 -9.27
CA ASN A 111 6.89 -18.54 -10.65
C ASN A 111 8.28 -18.86 -11.21
N GLY A 112 8.61 -20.15 -11.37
CA GLY A 112 9.89 -20.62 -11.93
C GLY A 112 10.16 -20.25 -13.42
N GLY A 113 9.67 -19.11 -13.90
CA GLY A 113 10.09 -18.48 -15.14
C GLY A 113 11.14 -17.43 -14.82
N ALA A 114 12.32 -17.55 -15.44
CA ALA A 114 13.49 -16.71 -15.23
C ALA A 114 13.14 -15.22 -15.09
N ALA A 115 13.52 -14.63 -13.96
CA ALA A 115 13.68 -13.19 -13.84
C ALA A 115 14.75 -12.77 -14.87
N HIS A 116 14.32 -12.36 -16.08
CA HIS A 116 15.15 -11.53 -16.92
C HIS A 116 15.31 -10.22 -16.15
N GLY A 117 16.47 -10.08 -15.50
CA GLY A 117 16.82 -8.87 -14.78
C GLY A 117 16.58 -7.67 -15.68
N LEU A 118 16.08 -6.58 -15.10
CA LEU A 118 16.04 -5.28 -15.76
C LEU A 118 17.48 -4.95 -16.15
N THR A 119 17.84 -5.21 -17.40
CA THR A 119 19.20 -4.96 -17.88
C THR A 119 19.43 -3.45 -17.93
N ALA A 120 20.70 -3.05 -17.82
CA ALA A 120 21.13 -1.66 -17.83
C ALA A 120 20.55 -0.85 -19.02
N ASP A 121 20.22 -1.53 -20.12
CA ASP A 121 19.61 -0.97 -21.32
C ASP A 121 18.26 -0.28 -21.06
N PHE A 122 17.49 -0.74 -20.05
CA PHE A 122 16.19 -0.15 -19.72
C PHE A 122 16.32 1.23 -19.02
N ILE A 123 17.46 1.50 -18.39
CA ILE A 123 17.76 2.77 -17.70
C ILE A 123 18.24 3.83 -18.69
N GLU A 124 18.95 3.42 -19.74
CA GLU A 124 19.56 4.34 -20.70
C GLU A 124 18.55 4.89 -21.73
N ALA A 125 17.50 4.13 -22.06
CA ALA A 125 16.45 4.54 -22.99
C ALA A 125 15.46 5.62 -22.46
N ARG A 126 15.63 6.08 -21.22
CA ARG A 126 14.75 7.08 -20.57
C ARG A 126 15.45 8.35 -20.10
N ARG A 127 16.68 8.59 -20.56
CA ARG A 127 17.38 9.87 -20.39
C ARG A 127 17.17 10.82 -21.57
#